data_AF-A0AA91BC37-F1
#
_entry.id   AF-A0AA91BC37-F1
#
_cell.length_a   1.000
_cell.length_b   1.000
_cell.length_c   1.000
_cell.angle_alpha   90.00
_cell.angle_beta   90.00
_cell.angle_gamma   90.00
#
_symmetry.space_group_name_H-M   'P 1'
#
loop_
_entity.id
_entity.type
_entity.pdbx_description
1 polymer ?
#
loop_
_entity_poly.entity_id
_entity_poly.type
_entity_poly.pdbx_seq_one_letter_code
_entity_poly.pdbx_strand_id
1 'polypeptide(L)'
;MENNDWVPEITLPSTAKDESLVIIRSTASNNSSILANQLLYASTTTIESGDQYVLKYLKSHNRWVVDSSPIRNAEVDSLNGEIPSPTSQKTLVTLTDNLGREKVILPENAGDRDKIILKSLTDNVTFIDASNVNNPSVMKLHHGEQYEFFYLAEKGKWQLIDSPDTFYEAQDIIDGKIPELQTPRTVINSANGNYQPNLYLPTAQEPGSRVIINSEAELDISVSADNSNYKISKGETAAFKVDERGHWDRETVTIDLLLLYSDKAADRLGEDAMHKRLTEGFILTNEALENSGANFRYRIVGLRQVEAKVHWKSLGNPLEELREDATVQGWRNTLKADGIYYEGTEDGCGLAWLGSWGRDRNMVATGSINCGTTVMRHELGHNMGLSHGGESESHDQGYGLLSTIMAGNAVPYYSTPDRYTMDYGIPMGIPNKIDAVQAMNSLSSKVSAYR
;
A
#
# COMPACT_ATOMS: atom_id res chain seq x y z
N MET A 1 -5.03 23.68 -32.31
CA MET A 1 -6.24 24.50 -32.54
C MET A 1 -5.85 25.95 -32.42
N GLU A 2 -6.32 26.76 -33.35
CA GLU A 2 -6.12 28.21 -33.42
C GLU A 2 -7.49 28.87 -33.65
N ASN A 3 -7.59 30.20 -33.57
CA ASN A 3 -8.87 30.90 -33.72
C ASN A 3 -9.65 30.56 -35.01
N ASN A 4 -8.93 30.33 -36.12
CA ASN A 4 -9.53 30.01 -37.41
C ASN A 4 -9.66 28.50 -37.66
N ASP A 5 -9.18 27.67 -36.73
CA ASP A 5 -9.19 26.20 -36.78
C ASP A 5 -9.49 25.67 -35.38
N TRP A 6 -10.73 25.87 -34.97
CA TRP A 6 -11.27 25.58 -33.64
C TRP A 6 -12.51 24.70 -33.76
N VAL A 7 -12.62 23.77 -32.81
CA VAL A 7 -13.83 22.97 -32.59
C VAL A 7 -14.16 22.99 -31.09
N PRO A 8 -15.44 22.98 -30.69
CA PRO A 8 -15.82 22.96 -29.27
C PRO A 8 -15.43 21.65 -28.59
N GLU A 9 -15.40 20.55 -29.34
CA GLU A 9 -15.23 19.20 -28.81
C GLU A 9 -14.29 18.39 -29.71
N ILE A 10 -13.36 17.66 -29.09
CA ILE A 10 -12.42 16.76 -29.75
C ILE A 10 -12.80 15.32 -29.39
N THR A 11 -12.98 14.49 -30.41
CA THR A 11 -13.17 13.04 -30.23
C THR A 11 -11.85 12.31 -30.51
N LEU A 12 -11.46 11.41 -29.62
CA LEU A 12 -10.30 10.55 -29.86
C LEU A 12 -10.69 9.33 -30.71
N PRO A 13 -9.75 8.71 -31.46
CA PRO A 13 -9.99 7.45 -32.14
C PRO A 13 -10.38 6.33 -31.15
N SER A 14 -11.30 5.45 -31.52
CA SER A 14 -11.71 4.34 -30.65
C SER A 14 -10.66 3.23 -30.51
N THR A 15 -9.67 3.20 -31.41
CA THR A 15 -8.57 2.24 -31.38
C THR A 15 -7.27 2.88 -31.82
N ALA A 16 -6.15 2.48 -31.20
CA ALA A 16 -4.80 2.77 -31.66
C ALA A 16 -3.86 1.59 -31.33
N LYS A 17 -2.59 1.72 -31.71
CA LYS A 17 -1.53 0.83 -31.19
C LYS A 17 -1.28 1.15 -29.72
N ASP A 18 -0.83 0.16 -28.96
CA ASP A 18 -0.48 0.37 -27.55
C ASP A 18 0.57 1.48 -27.39
N GLU A 19 0.46 2.25 -26.32
CA GLU A 19 1.31 3.41 -26.00
C GLU A 19 1.32 4.53 -27.07
N SER A 20 0.38 4.52 -28.01
CA SER A 20 0.23 5.64 -28.96
C SER A 20 -0.11 6.93 -28.22
N LEU A 21 0.50 8.04 -28.65
CA LEU A 21 0.28 9.35 -28.05
C LEU A 21 -0.52 10.26 -28.99
N VAL A 22 -1.43 11.03 -28.40
CA VAL A 22 -2.09 12.18 -29.03
C VAL A 22 -1.74 13.41 -28.21
N ILE A 23 -1.20 14.43 -28.87
CA ILE A 23 -0.86 15.71 -28.25
C ILE A 23 -1.82 16.77 -28.77
N ILE A 24 -2.59 17.38 -27.87
CA ILE A 24 -3.55 18.44 -28.20
C ILE A 24 -3.02 19.74 -27.65
N ARG A 25 -2.92 20.76 -28.52
CA ARG A 25 -2.49 22.12 -28.17
C ARG A 25 -3.51 23.14 -28.67
N SER A 26 -3.75 24.18 -27.89
CA SER A 26 -4.64 25.27 -28.30
C SER A 26 -3.98 26.63 -28.06
N THR A 27 -4.12 27.53 -29.03
CA THR A 27 -3.92 28.98 -28.87
C THR A 27 -5.22 29.74 -29.16
N ALA A 28 -6.32 29.03 -29.39
CA ALA A 28 -7.63 29.64 -29.66
C ALA A 28 -8.15 30.38 -28.42
N SER A 29 -8.87 31.47 -28.64
CA SER A 29 -9.51 32.28 -27.60
C SER A 29 -10.75 31.61 -27.01
N ASN A 30 -11.42 30.75 -27.78
CA ASN A 30 -12.56 29.96 -27.30
C ASN A 30 -12.06 28.65 -26.72
N ASN A 31 -12.62 28.26 -25.58
CA ASN A 31 -12.30 26.99 -24.94
C ASN A 31 -12.85 25.82 -25.76
N SER A 32 -12.18 24.68 -25.69
CA SER A 32 -12.64 23.39 -26.23
C SER A 32 -12.68 22.33 -25.12
N SER A 33 -13.12 21.13 -25.43
CA SER A 33 -12.99 19.99 -24.51
C SER A 33 -12.66 18.70 -25.25
N ILE A 34 -12.07 17.73 -24.54
CA ILE A 34 -11.94 16.35 -25.03
C ILE A 34 -13.18 15.57 -24.59
N LEU A 35 -13.86 14.89 -25.53
CA LEU A 35 -15.00 14.05 -25.19
C LEU A 35 -14.55 12.80 -24.43
N ALA A 36 -15.24 12.49 -23.33
CA ALA A 36 -14.90 11.39 -22.43
C ALA A 36 -15.17 9.99 -23.00
N ASN A 37 -15.85 9.86 -24.14
CA ASN A 37 -16.33 8.58 -24.68
C ASN A 37 -15.24 7.54 -24.96
N GLN A 38 -14.00 7.98 -25.26
CA GLN A 38 -12.85 7.11 -25.47
C GLN A 38 -11.82 7.20 -24.34
N LEU A 39 -12.05 8.04 -23.33
CA LEU A 39 -11.19 8.09 -22.14
C LEU A 39 -11.49 6.90 -21.23
N LEU A 40 -10.48 6.44 -20.50
CA LEU A 40 -10.63 5.41 -19.48
C LEU A 40 -11.50 5.91 -18.33
N TYR A 41 -11.28 7.16 -17.93
CA TYR A 41 -12.02 7.88 -16.91
C TYR A 41 -12.50 9.22 -17.46
N ALA A 42 -13.71 9.62 -17.07
CA ALA A 42 -14.32 10.87 -17.51
C ALA A 42 -13.79 12.07 -16.70
N SER A 43 -12.48 12.31 -16.77
CA SER A 43 -11.82 13.45 -16.13
C SER A 43 -12.21 14.78 -16.77
N THR A 44 -12.00 15.89 -16.06
CA THR A 44 -12.19 17.23 -16.59
C THR A 44 -11.08 17.58 -17.58
N THR A 45 -11.47 17.80 -18.84
CA THR A 45 -10.54 18.01 -19.95
C THR A 45 -10.86 19.26 -20.77
N THR A 46 -11.18 20.36 -20.09
CA THR A 46 -11.32 21.68 -20.72
C THR A 46 -9.96 22.16 -21.23
N ILE A 47 -9.95 22.66 -22.46
CA ILE A 47 -8.77 23.16 -23.17
C ILE A 47 -8.92 24.67 -23.34
N GLU A 48 -8.06 25.43 -22.71
CA GLU A 48 -7.93 26.88 -22.78
C GLU A 48 -6.78 27.29 -23.71
N SER A 49 -6.67 28.58 -24.02
CA SER A 49 -5.54 29.13 -24.77
C SER A 49 -4.22 28.91 -24.02
N GLY A 50 -3.22 28.34 -24.68
CA GLY A 50 -1.91 28.02 -24.12
C GLY A 50 -1.79 26.59 -23.58
N ASP A 51 -2.89 25.84 -23.49
CA ASP A 51 -2.87 24.49 -22.93
C ASP A 51 -2.22 23.46 -23.84
N GLN A 52 -1.66 22.43 -23.20
CA GLN A 52 -1.27 21.18 -23.82
C GLN A 52 -1.79 19.99 -23.01
N TYR A 53 -2.48 19.07 -23.69
CA TYR A 53 -2.80 17.74 -23.17
C TYR A 53 -2.01 16.67 -23.93
N VAL A 54 -1.57 15.64 -23.21
CA VAL A 54 -0.99 14.41 -23.78
C VAL A 54 -1.85 13.24 -23.36
N LEU A 55 -2.35 12.49 -24.34
CA LEU A 55 -3.22 11.34 -24.14
C LEU A 55 -2.48 10.10 -24.61
N LYS A 56 -2.55 9.02 -23.83
CA LYS A 56 -1.89 7.76 -24.15
C LYS A 56 -2.91 6.64 -24.30
N TYR A 57 -2.80 5.86 -25.37
CA TYR A 57 -3.70 4.72 -25.58
C TYR A 57 -3.19 3.49 -24.84
N LEU A 58 -3.98 2.96 -23.92
CA LEU A 58 -3.72 1.71 -23.22
C LEU A 58 -4.48 0.57 -23.91
N LYS A 59 -3.77 -0.26 -24.66
CA LYS A 59 -4.38 -1.37 -25.42
C LYS A 59 -5.07 -2.37 -24.52
N SER A 60 -4.54 -2.56 -23.32
CA SER A 60 -5.07 -3.47 -22.30
C SER A 60 -6.47 -3.08 -21.80
N HIS A 61 -6.84 -1.80 -21.90
CA HIS A 61 -8.16 -1.28 -21.56
C HIS A 61 -8.98 -0.88 -22.79
N ASN A 62 -8.36 -0.83 -23.98
CA ASN A 62 -8.92 -0.25 -25.20
C ASN A 62 -9.50 1.17 -24.96
N ARG A 63 -8.73 2.00 -24.26
CA ARG A 63 -9.10 3.36 -23.85
C ARG A 63 -7.87 4.27 -23.84
N TRP A 64 -8.12 5.57 -23.92
CA TRP A 64 -7.10 6.61 -23.72
C TRP A 64 -7.06 7.04 -22.26
N VAL A 65 -5.87 7.27 -21.72
CA VAL A 65 -5.67 7.93 -20.44
C VAL A 65 -5.08 9.32 -20.67
N VAL A 66 -5.37 10.24 -19.76
CA VAL A 66 -4.68 11.53 -19.71
C VAL A 66 -3.31 11.29 -19.08
N ASP A 67 -2.26 11.39 -19.89
CA ASP A 67 -0.87 11.18 -19.48
C ASP A 67 -0.25 12.48 -18.93
N SER A 68 -0.63 13.61 -19.53
CA SER A 68 -0.30 14.95 -19.04
C SER A 68 -1.46 15.90 -19.29
N SER A 69 -1.76 16.73 -18.31
CA SER A 69 -2.74 17.81 -18.38
C SER A 69 -2.12 19.14 -17.91
N PRO A 70 -2.71 20.29 -18.28
CA PRO A 70 -2.43 21.56 -17.64
C PRO A 70 -2.72 21.48 -16.13
N ILE A 71 -1.86 22.11 -15.32
CA ILE A 71 -2.08 22.29 -13.89
C ILE A 71 -2.78 23.63 -13.69
N ARG A 72 -3.98 23.61 -13.13
CA ARG A 72 -4.76 24.81 -12.80
C ARG A 72 -4.46 25.22 -11.37
N ASN A 73 -4.05 26.46 -11.17
CA ASN A 73 -3.98 27.02 -9.82
C ASN A 73 -5.39 27.43 -9.40
N ALA A 74 -5.78 27.04 -8.18
CA ALA A 74 -7.04 27.45 -7.58
C ALA A 74 -6.79 28.09 -6.21
N GLU A 75 -7.61 29.09 -5.90
CA GLU A 75 -7.68 29.71 -4.60
C GLU A 75 -8.87 29.15 -3.84
N VAL A 76 -8.71 28.93 -2.53
CA VAL A 76 -9.80 28.51 -1.66
C VAL A 76 -10.77 29.69 -1.47
N ASP A 77 -12.07 29.42 -1.50
CA ASP A 77 -13.07 30.44 -1.21
C ASP A 77 -12.93 30.91 0.26
N SER A 78 -12.57 32.18 0.42
CA SER A 78 -12.37 32.83 1.72
C SER A 78 -13.61 32.82 2.64
N LEU A 79 -14.82 32.70 2.08
CA LEU A 79 -16.07 32.74 2.85
C LEU A 79 -16.40 31.40 3.50
N ASN A 80 -16.29 30.29 2.76
CA ASN A 80 -16.71 28.97 3.22
C ASN A 80 -15.58 27.94 3.34
N GLY A 81 -14.37 28.25 2.87
CA GLY A 81 -13.21 27.35 2.88
C GLY A 81 -13.24 26.28 1.79
N GLU A 82 -14.15 26.38 0.83
CA GLU A 82 -14.31 25.37 -0.23
C GLU A 82 -13.31 25.60 -1.37
N ILE A 83 -12.68 24.52 -1.83
CA ILE A 83 -11.87 24.52 -3.04
C ILE A 83 -12.82 24.45 -4.25
N PRO A 84 -12.68 25.33 -5.26
CA PRO A 84 -13.56 25.31 -6.42
C PRO A 84 -13.44 24.00 -7.20
N SER A 85 -14.53 23.62 -7.90
CA SER A 85 -14.51 22.45 -8.78
C SER A 85 -13.39 22.55 -9.83
N PRO A 86 -12.66 21.45 -10.08
CA PRO A 86 -11.58 21.43 -11.06
C PRO A 86 -12.03 21.86 -12.46
N THR A 87 -11.18 22.60 -13.16
CA THR A 87 -11.35 22.94 -14.59
C THR A 87 -10.35 22.22 -15.49
N SER A 88 -9.46 21.41 -14.91
CA SER A 88 -8.63 20.40 -15.58
C SER A 88 -8.45 19.20 -14.65
N GLN A 89 -7.89 18.10 -15.18
CA GLN A 89 -7.59 16.92 -14.37
C GLN A 89 -6.60 17.20 -13.22
N LYS A 90 -5.81 18.28 -13.24
CA LYS A 90 -4.86 18.58 -12.16
C LYS A 90 -5.06 19.99 -11.65
N THR A 91 -5.49 20.11 -10.40
CA THR A 91 -5.61 21.37 -9.68
C THR A 91 -4.57 21.46 -8.57
N LEU A 92 -3.83 22.56 -8.52
CA LEU A 92 -2.91 22.90 -7.44
C LEU A 92 -3.52 24.00 -6.59
N VAL A 93 -3.63 23.75 -5.29
CA VAL A 93 -4.07 24.72 -4.28
C VAL A 93 -2.89 24.99 -3.37
N THR A 94 -2.44 26.24 -3.31
CA THR A 94 -1.36 26.67 -2.41
C THR A 94 -1.93 27.54 -1.32
N LEU A 95 -1.89 27.04 -0.08
CA LEU A 95 -2.33 27.77 1.10
C LEU A 95 -1.24 28.72 1.56
N THR A 96 -1.63 29.96 1.82
CA THR A 96 -0.76 31.04 2.30
C THR A 96 -1.42 31.74 3.48
N ASP A 97 -0.71 32.62 4.17
CA ASP A 97 -1.21 33.32 5.36
C ASP A 97 -2.48 34.16 5.09
N ASN A 98 -2.81 34.42 3.82
CA ASN A 98 -3.99 35.17 3.41
C ASN A 98 -5.30 34.37 3.44
N LEU A 99 -5.24 33.05 3.70
CA LEU A 99 -6.41 32.16 3.65
C LEU A 99 -7.53 32.57 4.63
N GLY A 100 -7.20 33.27 5.73
CA GLY A 100 -8.16 33.80 6.69
C GLY A 100 -9.01 32.75 7.42
N ARG A 101 -8.77 31.46 7.17
CA ARG A 101 -9.50 30.29 7.67
C ARG A 101 -8.51 29.20 8.05
N GLU A 102 -8.85 28.46 9.09
CA GLU A 102 -8.09 27.29 9.53
C GLU A 102 -8.54 26.02 8.82
N LYS A 103 -9.61 26.04 8.02
CA LYS A 103 -10.24 24.84 7.46
C LYS A 103 -10.45 24.96 5.96
N VAL A 104 -10.15 23.89 5.23
CA VAL A 104 -10.39 23.75 3.79
C VAL A 104 -11.26 22.53 3.49
N ILE A 105 -12.09 22.63 2.46
CA ILE A 105 -13.06 21.61 2.08
C ILE A 105 -12.83 21.26 0.61
N LEU A 106 -12.57 19.98 0.31
CA LEU A 106 -12.54 19.49 -1.07
C LEU A 106 -13.95 19.62 -1.69
N PRO A 107 -14.08 19.95 -2.98
CA PRO A 107 -15.40 20.13 -3.61
C PRO A 107 -16.20 18.82 -3.55
N GLU A 108 -17.52 18.93 -3.45
CA GLU A 108 -18.39 17.74 -3.37
C GLU A 108 -18.32 16.87 -4.64
N ASN A 109 -18.11 17.51 -5.80
CA ASN A 109 -18.11 16.85 -7.10
C ASN A 109 -16.93 17.31 -7.97
N ALA A 110 -16.41 16.40 -8.79
CA ALA A 110 -15.42 16.65 -9.83
C ALA A 110 -15.54 15.63 -10.98
N GLY A 111 -14.75 15.82 -12.03
CA GLY A 111 -14.56 14.82 -13.07
C GLY A 111 -13.87 13.57 -12.51
N ASP A 112 -14.11 12.43 -13.12
CA ASP A 112 -13.56 11.17 -12.63
C ASP A 112 -12.04 11.13 -12.77
N ARG A 113 -11.31 10.79 -11.70
CA ARG A 113 -9.85 10.86 -11.58
C ARG A 113 -9.25 12.27 -11.73
N ASP A 114 -10.06 13.33 -11.58
CA ASP A 114 -9.52 14.66 -11.32
C ASP A 114 -8.70 14.65 -10.03
N LYS A 115 -7.59 15.38 -10.02
CA LYS A 115 -6.60 15.42 -8.94
C LYS A 115 -6.55 16.81 -8.30
N ILE A 116 -6.53 16.83 -6.98
CA ILE A 116 -6.22 18.04 -6.20
C ILE A 116 -4.92 17.79 -5.43
N ILE A 117 -3.96 18.66 -5.66
CA ILE A 117 -2.72 18.76 -4.89
C ILE A 117 -2.87 19.96 -3.97
N LEU A 118 -2.89 19.72 -2.67
CA LEU A 118 -3.04 20.75 -1.65
C LEU A 118 -1.72 20.92 -0.92
N LYS A 119 -1.11 22.10 -1.03
CA LYS A 119 0.20 22.43 -0.44
C LYS A 119 0.07 23.60 0.52
N SER A 120 0.77 23.55 1.66
CA SER A 120 0.84 24.70 2.58
C SER A 120 2.20 25.39 2.55
N LEU A 121 2.15 26.72 2.51
CA LEU A 121 3.29 27.62 2.72
C LEU A 121 3.07 28.54 3.95
N THR A 122 1.97 28.36 4.68
CA THR A 122 1.66 29.13 5.90
C THR A 122 2.19 28.40 7.13
N ASP A 123 2.58 29.18 8.14
CA ASP A 123 2.97 28.64 9.46
C ASP A 123 1.75 28.21 10.29
N ASN A 124 0.54 28.61 9.89
CA ASN A 124 -0.69 28.17 10.54
C ASN A 124 -1.07 26.77 10.09
N VAL A 125 -1.47 25.93 11.05
CA VAL A 125 -1.98 24.59 10.74
C VAL A 125 -3.34 24.70 10.08
N THR A 126 -3.51 24.08 8.92
CA THR A 126 -4.80 24.00 8.23
C THR A 126 -5.41 22.60 8.39
N PHE A 127 -6.69 22.55 8.73
CA PHE A 127 -7.50 21.34 8.81
C PHE A 127 -8.17 21.06 7.47
N ILE A 128 -8.03 19.84 6.96
CA ILE A 128 -8.73 19.39 5.76
C ILE A 128 -10.03 18.70 6.22
N ASP A 129 -11.17 19.20 5.77
CA ASP A 129 -12.47 18.55 6.01
C ASP A 129 -12.52 17.20 5.30
N ALA A 130 -12.80 16.16 6.07
CA ALA A 130 -12.86 14.79 5.59
C ALA A 130 -14.25 14.39 5.03
N SER A 131 -15.25 15.27 5.05
CA SER A 131 -16.64 14.96 4.66
C SER A 131 -16.75 14.44 3.23
N ASN A 132 -15.88 14.91 2.33
CA ASN A 132 -15.86 14.55 0.92
C ASN A 132 -14.75 13.55 0.59
N VAL A 133 -14.03 13.05 1.60
CA VAL A 133 -12.93 12.09 1.45
C VAL A 133 -13.43 10.65 1.63
N ASN A 134 -12.95 9.74 0.80
CA ASN A 134 -13.16 8.31 0.95
C ASN A 134 -12.23 7.77 2.04
N ASN A 135 -12.75 7.00 2.99
CA ASN A 135 -12.03 6.56 4.19
C ASN A 135 -11.41 7.76 4.93
N PRO A 136 -12.24 8.61 5.57
CA PRO A 136 -11.77 9.79 6.27
C PRO A 136 -10.75 9.44 7.36
N SER A 137 -9.99 10.42 7.80
CA SER A 137 -9.05 10.35 8.92
C SER A 137 -8.68 11.77 9.34
N VAL A 138 -7.90 11.91 10.41
CA VAL A 138 -7.30 13.19 10.79
C VAL A 138 -6.34 13.69 9.69
N MET A 139 -6.58 14.89 9.20
CA MET A 139 -5.79 15.50 8.13
C MET A 139 -5.51 16.97 8.45
N LYS A 140 -4.39 17.19 9.12
CA LYS A 140 -3.82 18.52 9.31
C LYS A 140 -2.67 18.72 8.34
N LEU A 141 -2.52 19.95 7.90
CA LEU A 141 -1.54 20.35 6.90
C LEU A 141 -0.70 21.50 7.45
N HIS A 142 0.57 21.19 7.71
CA HIS A 142 1.58 22.10 8.24
C HIS A 142 2.40 22.76 7.13
N HIS A 143 3.19 23.77 7.50
CA HIS A 143 4.12 24.44 6.59
C HIS A 143 4.99 23.44 5.83
N GLY A 144 5.00 23.53 4.50
CA GLY A 144 5.84 22.72 3.62
C GLY A 144 5.27 21.34 3.30
N GLU A 145 4.20 20.91 3.96
CA GLU A 145 3.53 19.63 3.68
C GLU A 145 2.60 19.71 2.47
N GLN A 146 2.19 18.54 1.99
CA GLN A 146 1.31 18.37 0.85
C GLN A 146 0.41 17.15 1.02
N TYR A 147 -0.84 17.25 0.56
CA TYR A 147 -1.74 16.11 0.37
C TYR A 147 -2.12 16.02 -1.12
N GLU A 148 -2.26 14.79 -1.62
CA GLU A 148 -2.77 14.52 -2.97
C GLU A 148 -4.02 13.64 -2.92
N PHE A 149 -5.03 14.05 -3.68
CA PHE A 149 -6.29 13.33 -3.82
C PHE A 149 -6.63 13.12 -5.29
N PHE A 150 -7.36 12.06 -5.62
CA PHE A 150 -8.16 12.00 -6.84
C PHE A 150 -9.63 11.74 -6.54
N TYR A 151 -10.52 12.23 -7.40
CA TYR A 151 -11.95 11.98 -7.26
C TYR A 151 -12.34 10.63 -7.85
N LEU A 152 -13.13 9.85 -7.10
CA LEU A 152 -13.75 8.61 -7.55
C LEU A 152 -15.22 8.86 -7.84
N ALA A 153 -15.57 9.03 -9.12
CA ALA A 153 -16.95 9.30 -9.51
C ALA A 153 -17.89 8.15 -9.09
N GLU A 154 -17.41 6.90 -9.09
CA GLU A 154 -18.19 5.74 -8.66
C GLU A 154 -18.50 5.72 -7.14
N LYS A 155 -17.74 6.46 -6.33
CA LYS A 155 -17.96 6.60 -4.88
C LYS A 155 -18.53 7.97 -4.49
N GLY A 156 -18.46 8.96 -5.37
CA GLY A 156 -18.80 10.35 -5.05
C GLY A 156 -17.89 10.96 -3.97
N LYS A 157 -16.61 10.56 -3.94
CA LYS A 157 -15.65 10.89 -2.88
C LYS A 157 -14.24 11.05 -3.42
N TRP A 158 -13.44 11.85 -2.73
CA TRP A 158 -12.00 12.02 -2.96
C TRP A 158 -11.20 10.92 -2.27
N GLN A 159 -10.47 10.12 -3.04
CA GLN A 159 -9.52 9.17 -2.52
C GLN A 159 -8.20 9.87 -2.21
N LEU A 160 -7.73 9.74 -0.97
CA LEU A 160 -6.38 10.12 -0.59
C LEU A 160 -5.36 9.20 -1.28
N ILE A 161 -4.37 9.80 -1.95
CA ILE A 161 -3.30 9.09 -2.68
C ILE A 161 -1.97 9.23 -1.96
N ASP A 162 -1.68 10.44 -1.48
CA ASP A 162 -0.44 10.77 -0.81
C ASP A 162 -0.70 11.75 0.34
N SER A 163 0.00 11.52 1.45
CA SER A 163 -0.12 12.31 2.68
C SER A 163 1.17 12.22 3.49
N PRO A 164 1.51 13.25 4.29
CA PRO A 164 2.58 13.17 5.26
C PRO A 164 2.28 12.11 6.32
N ASP A 165 3.35 11.51 6.83
CA ASP A 165 3.32 10.68 8.04
C ASP A 165 3.86 11.48 9.22
N THR A 166 3.26 11.26 10.40
CA THR A 166 3.82 11.75 11.65
C THR A 166 4.77 10.69 12.20
N PHE A 167 5.99 11.07 12.57
CA PHE A 167 6.98 10.13 13.14
C PHE A 167 7.33 10.48 14.59
N TYR A 168 7.42 9.45 15.43
CA TYR A 168 7.95 9.56 16.79
C TYR A 168 8.96 8.46 17.07
N GLU A 169 10.01 8.79 17.81
CA GLU A 169 10.73 7.80 18.60
C GLU A 169 9.97 7.58 19.91
N ALA A 170 9.88 6.33 20.38
CA ALA A 170 9.00 6.01 21.51
C ALA A 170 9.39 6.77 22.80
N GLN A 171 10.67 7.04 23.03
CA GLN A 171 11.16 7.85 24.16
C GLN A 171 10.68 9.30 24.15
N ASP A 172 10.38 9.86 22.97
CA ASP A 172 9.98 11.28 22.82
C ASP A 172 8.50 11.47 23.17
N ILE A 173 7.77 10.37 23.36
CA ILE A 173 6.37 10.36 23.77
C ILE A 173 6.30 10.53 25.30
N ILE A 174 5.93 11.74 25.72
CA ILE A 174 5.84 12.14 27.13
C ILE A 174 4.86 11.24 27.88
N ASP A 175 5.33 10.62 28.97
CA ASP A 175 4.58 9.66 29.79
C ASP A 175 3.92 8.52 29.01
N GLY A 176 4.42 8.21 27.81
CA GLY A 176 3.84 7.21 26.91
C GLY A 176 2.53 7.63 26.27
N LYS A 177 2.05 8.87 26.48
CA LYS A 177 0.79 9.35 25.93
C LYS A 177 1.01 9.85 24.51
N ILE A 178 0.57 9.07 23.54
CA ILE A 178 0.67 9.47 22.13
C ILE A 178 -0.13 10.76 21.95
N PRO A 179 0.48 11.81 21.35
CA PRO A 179 -0.21 13.07 21.14
C PRO A 179 -1.47 12.90 20.29
N GLU A 180 -2.31 13.93 20.28
CA GLU A 180 -3.37 14.04 19.28
C GLU A 180 -2.76 13.86 17.89
N LEU A 181 -3.42 13.06 17.05
CA LEU A 181 -2.91 12.75 15.73
C LEU A 181 -2.95 14.00 14.85
N GLN A 182 -2.00 14.08 13.93
CA GLN A 182 -1.88 15.21 13.00
C GLN A 182 -2.18 14.80 11.56
N THR A 183 -1.70 13.63 11.18
CA THR A 183 -1.83 13.09 9.83
C THR A 183 -2.55 11.74 9.85
N PRO A 184 -3.01 11.22 8.69
CA PRO A 184 -3.75 9.96 8.62
C PRO A 184 -3.02 8.78 9.26
N ARG A 185 -1.69 8.80 9.20
CA ARG A 185 -0.82 7.77 9.74
C ARG A 185 0.27 8.37 10.63
N THR A 186 0.33 7.85 11.86
CA THR A 186 1.42 8.10 12.80
C THR A 186 2.26 6.83 12.95
N VAL A 187 3.58 6.95 12.85
CA VAL A 187 4.53 5.85 12.98
C VAL A 187 5.40 6.08 14.20
N ILE A 188 5.47 5.08 15.07
CA ILE A 188 6.25 5.10 16.30
C ILE A 188 7.31 4.02 16.21
N ASN A 189 8.57 4.42 16.29
CA ASN A 189 9.70 3.50 16.30
C ASN A 189 10.24 3.33 17.72
N SER A 190 10.51 2.10 18.11
CA SER A 190 11.07 1.76 19.41
C SER A 190 12.20 0.76 19.24
N ALA A 191 13.26 0.96 20.00
CA ALA A 191 14.44 0.11 20.12
C ALA A 191 15.02 0.29 21.53
N ASN A 192 16.08 -0.44 21.88
CA ASN A 192 16.65 -0.39 23.22
C ASN A 192 17.11 1.01 23.66
N GLY A 193 17.56 1.85 22.72
CA GLY A 193 18.09 3.18 23.02
C GLY A 193 17.02 4.26 23.22
N ASN A 194 15.79 4.00 22.82
CA ASN A 194 14.65 4.94 22.77
C ASN A 194 13.35 4.27 23.25
N TYR A 195 13.49 3.32 24.17
CA TYR A 195 12.39 2.49 24.65
C TYR A 195 11.41 3.25 25.55
N GLN A 196 10.12 2.95 25.38
CA GLN A 196 9.03 3.38 26.26
C GLN A 196 8.18 2.15 26.62
N PRO A 197 8.05 1.76 27.90
CA PRO A 197 7.34 0.54 28.29
C PRO A 197 5.83 0.57 28.07
N ASN A 198 5.21 1.76 28.12
CA ASN A 198 3.78 1.90 27.97
C ASN A 198 3.47 2.96 26.92
N LEU A 199 2.59 2.65 25.99
CA LEU A 199 2.03 3.60 25.03
C LEU A 199 0.51 3.66 25.20
N TYR A 200 -0.05 4.86 25.26
CA TYR A 200 -1.47 5.10 25.39
C TYR A 200 -1.96 5.78 24.11
N LEU A 201 -2.79 5.08 23.33
CA LEU A 201 -3.40 5.66 22.14
C LEU A 201 -4.33 6.83 22.56
N PRO A 202 -4.38 7.92 21.79
CA PRO A 202 -5.16 9.10 22.16
C PRO A 202 -6.67 8.82 22.06
N THR A 203 -7.46 9.38 22.97
CA THR A 203 -8.93 9.27 22.94
C THR A 203 -9.55 10.20 21.89
N ALA A 204 -10.80 9.93 21.48
CA ALA A 204 -11.62 10.82 20.65
C ALA A 204 -10.96 11.21 19.32
N GLN A 205 -10.59 10.22 18.52
CA GLN A 205 -9.93 10.42 17.23
C GLN A 205 -10.91 10.24 16.07
N GLU A 206 -10.61 10.89 14.94
CA GLU A 206 -11.38 10.74 13.71
C GLU A 206 -11.32 9.29 13.21
N PRO A 207 -12.46 8.67 12.84
CA PRO A 207 -12.50 7.36 12.21
C PRO A 207 -11.49 7.24 11.08
N GLY A 208 -10.87 6.07 10.93
CA GLY A 208 -9.88 5.78 9.90
C GLY A 208 -8.45 6.23 10.21
N SER A 209 -8.23 7.08 11.22
CA SER A 209 -6.89 7.47 11.69
C SER A 209 -6.11 6.25 12.20
N ARG A 210 -4.79 6.25 11.99
CA ARG A 210 -3.99 5.04 12.17
C ARG A 210 -2.66 5.29 12.88
N VAL A 211 -2.30 4.40 13.79
CA VAL A 211 -1.00 4.37 14.49
C VAL A 211 -0.29 3.05 14.18
N ILE A 212 0.92 3.12 13.65
CA ILE A 212 1.82 1.97 13.50
C ILE A 212 2.90 2.04 14.58
N ILE A 213 3.15 0.92 15.26
CA ILE A 213 4.24 0.77 16.22
C ILE A 213 5.19 -0.30 15.69
N ASN A 214 6.44 0.10 15.46
CA ASN A 214 7.56 -0.80 15.14
C ASN A 214 8.41 -0.96 16.39
N SER A 215 8.62 -2.20 16.84
CA SER A 215 9.43 -2.47 18.03
C SER A 215 10.61 -3.38 17.70
N GLU A 216 11.83 -2.87 17.86
CA GLU A 216 13.08 -3.63 17.90
C GLU A 216 13.66 -3.72 19.32
N ALA A 217 12.91 -3.25 20.32
CA ALA A 217 13.31 -3.30 21.72
C ALA A 217 13.26 -4.74 22.25
N GLU A 218 14.23 -5.12 23.10
CA GLU A 218 14.27 -6.45 23.74
C GLU A 218 13.13 -6.65 24.73
N LEU A 219 12.66 -5.55 25.33
CA LEU A 219 11.53 -5.56 26.25
C LEU A 219 10.25 -5.22 25.51
N ASP A 220 9.18 -5.87 25.91
CA ASP A 220 7.87 -5.66 25.32
C ASP A 220 7.30 -4.28 25.67
N ILE A 221 6.47 -3.76 24.77
CA ILE A 221 5.73 -2.50 24.97
C ILE A 221 4.27 -2.85 25.24
N SER A 222 3.70 -2.32 26.32
CA SER A 222 2.27 -2.39 26.57
C SER A 222 1.58 -1.23 25.86
N VAL A 223 0.58 -1.52 25.02
CA VAL A 223 -0.20 -0.52 24.29
C VAL A 223 -1.63 -0.54 24.80
N SER A 224 -2.08 0.57 25.39
CA SER A 224 -3.46 0.78 25.81
C SER A 224 -4.24 1.44 24.67
N ALA A 225 -5.29 0.78 24.22
CA ALA A 225 -6.18 1.20 23.15
C ALA A 225 -7.61 1.17 23.69
N ASP A 226 -8.12 2.33 24.10
CA ASP A 226 -9.36 2.46 24.87
C ASP A 226 -9.41 1.52 26.10
N ASN A 227 -10.28 0.51 26.07
CA ASN A 227 -10.46 -0.47 27.15
C ASN A 227 -9.63 -1.75 26.97
N SER A 228 -8.86 -1.85 25.88
CA SER A 228 -8.05 -3.01 25.53
C SER A 228 -6.57 -2.73 25.76
N ASN A 229 -5.82 -3.77 26.16
CA ASN A 229 -4.38 -3.70 26.32
C ASN A 229 -3.72 -4.75 25.43
N TYR A 230 -2.72 -4.32 24.68
CA TYR A 230 -1.97 -5.14 23.75
C TYR A 230 -0.49 -5.15 24.12
N LYS A 231 0.20 -6.18 23.66
CA LYS A 231 1.63 -6.35 23.86
C LYS A 231 2.29 -6.34 22.48
N ILE A 232 3.30 -5.49 22.31
CA ILE A 232 4.14 -5.45 21.11
C ILE A 232 5.54 -5.91 21.50
N SER A 233 6.01 -6.99 20.87
CA SER A 233 7.29 -7.62 21.22
C SER A 233 8.38 -7.22 20.22
N LYS A 234 9.63 -7.59 20.49
CA LYS A 234 10.75 -7.39 19.56
C LYS A 234 10.47 -7.92 18.15
N GLY A 235 10.84 -7.17 17.12
CA GLY A 235 10.65 -7.47 15.70
C GLY A 235 9.21 -7.33 15.20
N GLU A 236 8.29 -6.84 16.04
CA GLU A 236 6.86 -6.73 15.70
C GLU A 236 6.54 -5.35 15.13
N THR A 237 5.77 -5.34 14.03
CA THR A 237 5.08 -4.17 13.50
C THR A 237 3.59 -4.36 13.71
N ALA A 238 2.97 -3.53 14.55
CA ALA A 238 1.55 -3.58 14.81
C ALA A 238 0.87 -2.26 14.46
N ALA A 239 -0.26 -2.33 13.75
CA ALA A 239 -1.08 -1.18 13.46
C ALA A 239 -2.39 -1.21 14.24
N PHE A 240 -2.80 -0.02 14.67
CA PHE A 240 -4.07 0.27 15.32
C PHE A 240 -4.81 1.29 14.47
N LYS A 241 -6.11 1.12 14.31
CA LYS A 241 -6.96 1.98 13.49
C LYS A 241 -8.23 2.33 14.24
N VAL A 242 -8.67 3.57 14.09
CA VAL A 242 -9.92 4.05 14.66
C VAL A 242 -11.10 3.55 13.81
N ASP A 243 -12.07 2.91 14.43
CA ASP A 243 -13.30 2.43 13.79
C ASP A 243 -14.31 3.58 13.54
N GLU A 244 -15.44 3.26 12.91
CA GLU A 244 -16.51 4.23 12.63
C GLU A 244 -17.17 4.83 13.89
N ARG A 245 -16.96 4.21 15.06
CA ARG A 245 -17.50 4.66 16.35
C ARG A 245 -16.48 5.52 17.13
N GLY A 246 -15.28 5.72 16.59
CA GLY A 246 -14.20 6.46 17.24
C GLY A 246 -13.39 5.63 18.23
N HIS A 247 -13.45 4.30 18.14
CA HIS A 247 -12.72 3.37 19.01
C HIS A 247 -11.49 2.78 18.32
N TRP A 248 -10.45 2.51 19.10
CA TRP A 248 -9.23 1.88 18.61
C TRP A 248 -9.37 0.36 18.52
N ASP A 249 -9.15 -0.17 17.32
CA ASP A 249 -8.97 -1.59 17.07
C ASP A 249 -7.54 -1.89 16.62
N ARG A 250 -7.00 -3.02 17.07
CA ARG A 250 -5.76 -3.56 16.49
C ARG A 250 -6.08 -4.10 15.10
N GLU A 251 -5.57 -3.41 14.08
CA GLU A 251 -5.82 -3.73 12.67
C GLU A 251 -5.01 -4.96 12.22
N THR A 252 -3.80 -5.15 12.75
CA THR A 252 -2.88 -6.20 12.28
C THR A 252 -2.66 -7.32 13.27
N VAL A 253 -2.70 -8.58 12.80
CA VAL A 253 -2.12 -9.74 13.51
C VAL A 253 -0.67 -9.97 13.12
N THR A 254 0.09 -10.68 13.96
CA THR A 254 1.50 -10.99 13.72
C THR A 254 1.64 -12.46 13.35
N ILE A 255 2.33 -12.76 12.24
CA ILE A 255 2.65 -14.13 11.83
C ILE A 255 4.15 -14.35 12.02
N ASP A 256 4.52 -15.27 12.90
CA ASP A 256 5.93 -15.52 13.23
C ASP A 256 6.61 -16.43 12.20
N LEU A 257 7.73 -15.97 11.64
CA LEU A 257 8.51 -16.70 10.64
C LEU A 257 9.86 -17.17 11.19
N LEU A 258 10.14 -18.44 10.96
CA LEU A 258 11.49 -19.00 11.01
C LEU A 258 12.09 -18.94 9.60
N LEU A 259 13.14 -18.14 9.44
CA LEU A 259 13.89 -18.06 8.19
C LEU A 259 15.03 -19.08 8.20
N LEU A 260 15.13 -19.85 7.12
CA LEU A 260 16.13 -20.89 6.93
C LEU A 260 16.96 -20.59 5.67
N TYR A 261 18.24 -20.95 5.70
CA TYR A 261 19.08 -20.97 4.50
C TYR A 261 19.94 -22.22 4.47
N SER A 262 20.29 -22.72 3.29
CA SER A 262 21.20 -23.86 3.20
C SER A 262 22.66 -23.48 3.42
N ASP A 263 23.41 -24.45 3.92
CA ASP A 263 24.87 -24.47 3.88
C ASP A 263 25.43 -24.20 2.47
N LYS A 264 24.87 -24.80 1.43
CA LYS A 264 25.30 -24.56 0.04
C LYS A 264 25.08 -23.11 -0.41
N ALA A 265 24.00 -22.48 0.04
CA ALA A 265 23.75 -21.06 -0.24
C ALA A 265 24.74 -20.17 0.53
N ALA A 266 25.01 -20.50 1.79
CA ALA A 266 26.00 -19.83 2.62
C ALA A 266 27.43 -19.98 2.06
N ASP A 267 27.81 -21.15 1.58
CA ASP A 267 29.11 -21.39 0.95
C ASP A 267 29.31 -20.54 -0.31
N ARG A 268 28.21 -20.26 -1.04
CA ARG A 268 28.25 -19.48 -2.28
C ARG A 268 28.25 -17.97 -2.04
N LEU A 269 27.49 -17.48 -1.06
CA LEU A 269 27.30 -16.03 -0.85
C LEU A 269 28.00 -15.49 0.41
N GLY A 270 28.31 -16.36 1.37
CA GLY A 270 28.67 -16.00 2.74
C GLY A 270 27.44 -15.89 3.65
N GLU A 271 27.61 -16.24 4.93
CA GLU A 271 26.54 -16.23 5.93
C GLU A 271 25.91 -14.83 6.12
N ASP A 272 26.73 -13.80 6.30
CA ASP A 272 26.27 -12.42 6.45
C ASP A 272 25.45 -11.95 5.23
N ALA A 273 25.84 -12.36 4.03
CA ALA A 273 25.13 -12.01 2.81
C ALA A 273 23.77 -12.73 2.73
N MET A 274 23.71 -14.00 3.15
CA MET A 274 22.44 -14.74 3.28
C MET A 274 21.50 -14.08 4.28
N HIS A 275 22.01 -13.64 5.44
CA HIS A 275 21.19 -12.99 6.46
C HIS A 275 20.59 -11.67 5.97
N LYS A 276 21.39 -10.85 5.29
CA LYS A 276 20.93 -9.60 4.66
C LYS A 276 19.90 -9.85 3.57
N ARG A 277 20.15 -10.85 2.73
CA ARG A 277 19.26 -11.23 1.62
C ARG A 277 17.88 -11.69 2.13
N LEU A 278 17.84 -12.56 3.13
CA LEU A 278 16.60 -13.02 3.76
C LEU A 278 15.86 -11.84 4.42
N THR A 279 16.59 -10.97 5.12
CA THR A 279 16.02 -9.74 5.72
C THR A 279 15.44 -8.80 4.66
N GLU A 280 16.10 -8.63 3.52
CA GLU A 280 15.59 -7.83 2.40
C GLU A 280 14.27 -8.39 1.85
N GLY A 281 14.21 -9.70 1.58
CA GLY A 281 12.98 -10.35 1.13
C GLY A 281 11.84 -10.21 2.14
N PHE A 282 12.14 -10.26 3.44
CA PHE A 282 11.19 -10.03 4.51
C PHE A 282 10.66 -8.59 4.53
N ILE A 283 11.54 -7.59 4.44
CA ILE A 283 11.18 -6.17 4.40
C ILE A 283 10.26 -5.90 3.20
N LEU A 284 10.64 -6.35 2.01
CA LEU A 284 9.84 -6.20 0.79
C LEU A 284 8.48 -6.90 0.88
N THR A 285 8.38 -7.98 1.65
CA THR A 285 7.11 -8.68 1.89
C THR A 285 6.19 -7.86 2.80
N ASN A 286 6.70 -7.37 3.93
CA ASN A 286 5.91 -6.55 4.85
C ASN A 286 5.54 -5.19 4.25
N GLU A 287 6.42 -4.59 3.44
CA GLU A 287 6.12 -3.38 2.67
C GLU A 287 4.94 -3.63 1.72
N ALA A 288 4.97 -4.73 0.96
CA ALA A 288 3.86 -5.08 0.08
C ALA A 288 2.54 -5.31 0.83
N LEU A 289 2.57 -5.93 2.00
CA LEU A 289 1.40 -6.13 2.85
C LEU A 289 0.83 -4.78 3.35
N GLU A 290 1.69 -3.84 3.76
CA GLU A 290 1.29 -2.49 4.16
C GLU A 290 0.70 -1.70 2.99
N ASN A 291 1.40 -1.65 1.85
CA ASN A 291 0.93 -0.99 0.64
C ASN A 291 -0.46 -1.49 0.21
N SER A 292 -0.68 -2.81 0.31
CA SER A 292 -1.94 -3.44 -0.09
C SER A 292 -3.07 -3.30 0.94
N GLY A 293 -2.78 -2.89 2.18
CA GLY A 293 -3.78 -2.86 3.26
C GLY A 293 -4.12 -4.23 3.86
N ALA A 294 -3.18 -5.17 3.82
CA ALA A 294 -3.35 -6.46 4.49
C ALA A 294 -3.32 -6.32 6.02
N ASN A 295 -4.14 -7.09 6.71
CA ASN A 295 -4.37 -7.02 8.16
C ASN A 295 -3.37 -7.86 8.98
N PHE A 296 -2.15 -8.08 8.47
CA PHE A 296 -1.13 -8.84 9.19
C PHE A 296 0.28 -8.47 8.75
N ARG A 297 1.24 -8.64 9.64
CA ARG A 297 2.67 -8.49 9.34
C ARG A 297 3.41 -9.75 9.75
N TYR A 298 4.46 -10.07 9.02
CA TYR A 298 5.38 -11.11 9.44
C TYR A 298 6.36 -10.55 10.47
N ARG A 299 6.83 -11.41 11.38
CA ARG A 299 7.92 -11.14 12.31
C ARG A 299 8.96 -12.24 12.23
N ILE A 300 10.24 -11.90 12.14
CA ILE A 300 11.31 -12.90 12.20
C ILE A 300 11.54 -13.29 13.65
N VAL A 301 11.27 -14.55 14.00
CA VAL A 301 11.55 -15.10 15.34
C VAL A 301 12.82 -15.95 15.38
N GLY A 302 13.38 -16.27 14.21
CA GLY A 302 14.66 -16.92 14.11
C GLY A 302 15.19 -16.97 12.69
N LEU A 303 16.51 -17.01 12.59
CA LEU A 303 17.25 -17.21 11.35
C LEU A 303 18.27 -18.33 11.61
N ARG A 304 18.24 -19.40 10.81
CA ARG A 304 19.06 -20.61 11.03
C ARG A 304 19.56 -21.23 9.72
N GLN A 305 20.77 -21.77 9.75
CA GLN A 305 21.30 -22.60 8.67
C GLN A 305 20.76 -24.03 8.75
N VAL A 306 20.52 -24.66 7.61
CA VAL A 306 20.23 -26.09 7.48
C VAL A 306 21.23 -26.74 6.51
N GLU A 307 21.60 -27.99 6.78
CA GLU A 307 22.43 -28.78 5.85
C GLU A 307 21.56 -29.25 4.67
N ALA A 308 21.85 -28.80 3.45
CA ALA A 308 21.10 -29.21 2.27
C ALA A 308 21.44 -30.66 1.89
N LYS A 309 20.45 -31.54 2.01
CA LYS A 309 20.61 -32.97 1.75
C LYS A 309 21.07 -33.22 0.30
N VAL A 310 21.82 -34.29 0.10
CA VAL A 310 22.46 -34.60 -1.20
C VAL A 310 21.45 -34.74 -2.34
N HIS A 311 20.26 -35.26 -2.02
CA HIS A 311 19.17 -35.48 -2.98
C HIS A 311 18.26 -34.27 -3.18
N TRP A 312 18.47 -33.15 -2.47
CA TRP A 312 17.76 -31.91 -2.77
C TRP A 312 18.28 -31.35 -4.08
N LYS A 313 17.49 -31.55 -5.15
CA LYS A 313 17.79 -31.10 -6.51
C LYS A 313 16.84 -30.01 -6.96
N SER A 314 15.56 -30.10 -6.58
CA SER A 314 14.55 -29.08 -6.84
C SER A 314 13.95 -28.55 -5.55
N LEU A 315 13.37 -27.35 -5.58
CA LEU A 315 12.73 -26.71 -4.41
C LEU A 315 11.61 -27.56 -3.77
N GLY A 316 11.00 -28.49 -4.52
CA GLY A 316 10.05 -29.44 -3.97
C GLY A 316 10.63 -30.37 -2.91
N ASN A 317 11.94 -30.68 -2.95
CA ASN A 317 12.57 -31.54 -1.96
C ASN A 317 12.63 -30.87 -0.55
N PRO A 318 13.23 -29.68 -0.38
CA PRO A 318 13.18 -29.00 0.91
C PRO A 318 11.75 -28.62 1.31
N LEU A 319 10.88 -28.25 0.37
CA LEU A 319 9.49 -27.90 0.68
C LEU A 319 8.73 -29.04 1.36
N GLU A 320 8.90 -30.28 0.88
CA GLU A 320 8.27 -31.46 1.48
C GLU A 320 8.92 -31.84 2.81
N GLU A 321 10.25 -31.84 2.86
CA GLU A 321 10.98 -32.44 3.98
C GLU A 321 11.09 -31.52 5.21
N LEU A 322 11.19 -30.20 5.04
CA LEU A 322 11.30 -29.26 6.16
C LEU A 322 10.03 -29.25 7.04
N ARG A 323 8.89 -29.68 6.48
CA ARG A 323 7.60 -29.82 7.19
C ARG A 323 7.63 -30.92 8.24
N GLU A 324 8.45 -31.93 8.00
CA GLU A 324 8.54 -33.16 8.80
C GLU A 324 9.90 -33.30 9.50
N ASP A 325 10.88 -32.46 9.16
CA ASP A 325 12.20 -32.47 9.78
C ASP A 325 12.11 -32.14 11.28
N ALA A 326 12.53 -33.10 12.12
CA ALA A 326 12.38 -33.00 13.57
C ALA A 326 13.17 -31.83 14.17
N THR A 327 14.33 -31.48 13.60
CA THR A 327 15.16 -30.37 14.09
C THR A 327 14.48 -29.05 13.77
N VAL A 328 14.06 -28.88 12.52
CA VAL A 328 13.40 -27.66 12.06
C VAL A 328 12.06 -27.45 12.77
N GLN A 329 11.24 -28.50 12.91
CA GLN A 329 9.99 -28.41 13.68
C GLN A 329 10.27 -28.18 15.18
N GLY A 330 11.36 -28.70 15.73
CA GLY A 330 11.82 -28.41 17.09
C GLY A 330 12.13 -26.93 17.30
N TRP A 331 12.87 -26.30 16.36
CA TRP A 331 13.10 -24.85 16.38
C TRP A 331 11.80 -24.09 16.26
N ARG A 332 10.94 -24.48 15.34
CA ARG A 332 9.63 -23.87 15.11
C ARG A 332 8.77 -23.85 16.38
N ASN A 333 8.73 -24.96 17.11
CA ASN A 333 8.01 -25.08 18.39
C ASN A 333 8.64 -24.25 19.51
N THR A 334 9.98 -24.18 19.57
CA THR A 334 10.71 -23.43 20.59
C THR A 334 10.56 -21.93 20.40
N LEU A 335 10.66 -21.47 19.15
CA LEU A 335 10.59 -20.07 18.74
C LEU A 335 9.16 -19.59 18.50
N LYS A 336 8.18 -20.50 18.58
CA LYS A 336 6.78 -20.22 18.29
C LYS A 336 6.52 -19.69 16.87
N ALA A 337 7.28 -20.17 15.89
CA ALA A 337 7.12 -19.74 14.50
C ALA A 337 5.86 -20.34 13.84
N ASP A 338 4.94 -19.49 13.43
CA ASP A 338 3.75 -19.84 12.65
C ASP A 338 4.07 -20.32 11.23
N GLY A 339 5.24 -20.02 10.69
CA GLY A 339 5.65 -20.39 9.33
C GLY A 339 7.15 -20.57 9.15
N ILE A 340 7.54 -21.16 8.03
CA ILE A 340 8.93 -21.32 7.60
C ILE A 340 9.10 -20.71 6.21
N TYR A 341 10.18 -19.96 6.01
CA TYR A 341 10.68 -19.64 4.68
C TYR A 341 12.13 -20.11 4.54
N TYR A 342 12.42 -20.87 3.50
CA TYR A 342 13.77 -21.40 3.23
C TYR A 342 14.34 -20.84 1.92
N GLU A 343 15.60 -20.42 1.91
CA GLU A 343 16.36 -20.20 0.68
C GLU A 343 17.51 -21.21 0.51
N GLY A 344 17.60 -21.77 -0.70
CA GLY A 344 18.68 -22.68 -1.06
C GLY A 344 19.26 -22.45 -2.44
N THR A 345 19.89 -23.49 -2.98
CA THR A 345 20.52 -23.45 -4.32
C THR A 345 19.85 -24.40 -5.30
N GLU A 346 18.76 -25.06 -4.89
CA GLU A 346 18.02 -26.03 -5.69
C GLU A 346 17.38 -25.38 -6.93
N ASP A 347 17.06 -26.21 -7.92
CA ASP A 347 16.44 -25.80 -9.17
C ASP A 347 15.01 -25.26 -8.94
N GLY A 348 14.72 -24.12 -9.59
CA GLY A 348 13.48 -23.35 -9.45
C GLY A 348 13.74 -21.93 -8.92
N CYS A 349 12.70 -21.09 -8.90
CA CYS A 349 12.78 -19.77 -8.25
C CYS A 349 12.13 -19.76 -6.88
N GLY A 350 10.92 -20.30 -6.78
CA GLY A 350 10.20 -20.46 -5.53
C GLY A 350 9.16 -21.57 -5.64
N LEU A 351 8.75 -22.08 -4.49
CA LEU A 351 7.66 -23.04 -4.37
C LEU A 351 7.06 -22.99 -2.97
N ALA A 352 5.74 -23.03 -2.88
CA ALA A 352 5.00 -23.01 -1.62
C ALA A 352 3.71 -23.82 -1.73
N TRP A 353 3.18 -24.21 -0.56
CA TRP A 353 1.83 -24.79 -0.48
C TRP A 353 0.76 -23.72 -0.64
N LEU A 354 -0.24 -23.99 -1.49
CA LEU A 354 -1.40 -23.13 -1.68
C LEU A 354 -2.37 -23.24 -0.49
N GLY A 355 -2.36 -22.21 0.35
CA GLY A 355 -3.13 -22.12 1.57
C GLY A 355 -2.71 -23.19 2.58
N SER A 356 -2.40 -22.76 3.80
CA SER A 356 -2.16 -23.72 4.87
C SER A 356 -3.46 -24.43 5.33
N TRP A 357 -4.65 -23.83 5.07
CA TRP A 357 -6.01 -24.38 5.33
C TRP A 357 -6.22 -25.10 6.68
N GLY A 358 -5.47 -24.75 7.73
CA GLY A 358 -5.52 -25.42 9.05
C GLY A 358 -4.59 -26.61 9.21
N ARG A 359 -3.68 -26.81 8.26
CA ARG A 359 -2.52 -27.68 8.37
C ARG A 359 -1.31 -26.78 8.58
N ASP A 360 -1.00 -26.49 9.83
CA ASP A 360 0.15 -25.71 10.29
C ASP A 360 1.48 -26.12 9.63
N ARG A 361 1.65 -27.42 9.37
CA ARG A 361 2.81 -27.99 8.67
C ARG A 361 2.90 -27.63 7.19
N ASN A 362 1.86 -27.05 6.59
CA ASN A 362 1.90 -26.56 5.20
C ASN A 362 2.30 -25.09 5.12
N MET A 363 2.47 -24.37 6.23
CA MET A 363 2.98 -22.99 6.23
C MET A 363 4.51 -23.01 6.04
N VAL A 364 4.92 -23.48 4.87
CA VAL A 364 6.31 -23.57 4.42
C VAL A 364 6.36 -23.06 2.98
N ALA A 365 7.34 -22.20 2.73
CA ALA A 365 7.68 -21.66 1.43
C ALA A 365 9.18 -21.80 1.20
N THR A 366 9.57 -21.98 -0.05
CA THR A 366 10.97 -22.16 -0.46
C THR A 366 11.31 -21.21 -1.60
N GLY A 367 12.54 -20.72 -1.61
CA GLY A 367 13.13 -19.87 -2.63
C GLY A 367 14.53 -20.32 -2.99
N SER A 368 15.06 -19.80 -4.10
CA SER A 368 16.42 -20.06 -4.56
C SER A 368 17.21 -18.77 -4.68
N ILE A 369 18.48 -18.79 -4.25
CA ILE A 369 19.40 -17.65 -4.42
C ILE A 369 19.71 -17.35 -5.89
N ASN A 370 19.29 -18.22 -6.81
CA ASN A 370 19.37 -18.02 -8.25
C ASN A 370 18.32 -17.03 -8.78
N CYS A 371 17.37 -16.59 -7.94
CA CYS A 371 16.31 -15.64 -8.29
C CYS A 371 16.32 -14.41 -7.37
N GLY A 372 15.43 -13.45 -7.62
CA GLY A 372 15.36 -12.20 -6.84
C GLY A 372 14.81 -12.41 -5.41
N THR A 373 15.09 -11.47 -4.51
CA THR A 373 14.57 -11.44 -3.13
C THR A 373 13.05 -11.26 -3.07
N THR A 374 12.44 -10.72 -4.14
CA THR A 374 10.99 -10.57 -4.29
C THR A 374 10.23 -11.90 -4.42
N VAL A 375 10.93 -13.05 -4.52
CA VAL A 375 10.29 -14.36 -4.49
C VAL A 375 9.57 -14.58 -3.16
N MET A 376 10.11 -14.11 -2.03
CA MET A 376 9.53 -14.37 -0.70
C MET A 376 8.06 -13.96 -0.60
N ARG A 377 7.71 -12.73 -1.02
CA ARG A 377 6.32 -12.24 -1.01
C ARG A 377 5.40 -13.05 -1.93
N HIS A 378 5.92 -13.57 -3.04
CA HIS A 378 5.13 -14.40 -3.93
C HIS A 378 4.79 -15.74 -3.28
N GLU A 379 5.79 -16.43 -2.74
CA GLU A 379 5.61 -17.75 -2.13
C GLU A 379 4.81 -17.69 -0.82
N LEU A 380 5.04 -16.66 -0.01
CA LEU A 380 4.21 -16.40 1.16
C LEU A 380 2.78 -16.00 0.77
N GLY A 381 2.57 -15.43 -0.42
CA GLY A 381 1.25 -15.25 -1.02
C GLY A 381 0.52 -16.57 -1.24
N HIS A 382 1.19 -17.58 -1.81
CA HIS A 382 0.63 -18.93 -1.94
C HIS A 382 0.27 -19.53 -0.57
N ASN A 383 1.17 -19.43 0.43
CA ASN A 383 0.87 -19.91 1.79
C ASN A 383 -0.37 -19.24 2.41
N MET A 384 -0.63 -17.99 2.04
CA MET A 384 -1.81 -17.22 2.41
C MET A 384 -3.01 -17.43 1.48
N GLY A 385 -2.99 -18.47 0.65
CA GLY A 385 -4.14 -18.96 -0.11
C GLY A 385 -4.29 -18.36 -1.50
N LEU A 386 -3.28 -17.69 -2.04
CA LEU A 386 -3.39 -17.02 -3.34
C LEU A 386 -2.92 -17.89 -4.50
N SER A 387 -3.71 -17.95 -5.56
CA SER A 387 -3.35 -18.52 -6.87
C SER A 387 -2.67 -17.47 -7.77
N HIS A 388 -2.04 -17.91 -8.86
CA HIS A 388 -1.59 -16.95 -9.86
C HIS A 388 -2.75 -16.24 -10.56
N GLY A 389 -2.48 -15.09 -11.17
CA GLY A 389 -3.47 -14.39 -11.98
C GLY A 389 -3.94 -15.22 -13.18
N GLY A 390 -5.25 -15.42 -13.27
CA GLY A 390 -5.89 -16.23 -14.32
C GLY A 390 -6.00 -17.72 -14.01
N GLU A 391 -5.47 -18.19 -12.87
CA GLU A 391 -5.53 -19.60 -12.46
C GLU A 391 -6.66 -19.90 -11.46
N SER A 392 -7.31 -18.87 -10.89
CA SER A 392 -8.50 -19.02 -10.05
C SER A 392 -9.74 -18.45 -10.73
N GLU A 393 -10.91 -19.05 -10.45
CA GLU A 393 -12.22 -18.48 -10.79
C GLU A 393 -12.75 -17.54 -9.70
N SER A 394 -12.09 -17.50 -8.53
CA SER A 394 -12.45 -16.69 -7.35
C SER A 394 -11.47 -15.51 -7.15
N HIS A 395 -11.69 -14.72 -6.10
CA HIS A 395 -10.96 -13.49 -5.79
C HIS A 395 -9.52 -13.67 -5.32
N ASP A 396 -9.15 -14.88 -4.93
CA ASP A 396 -7.87 -15.32 -4.37
C ASP A 396 -6.74 -15.41 -5.42
N GLN A 397 -6.57 -14.37 -6.25
CA GLN A 397 -5.60 -14.38 -7.34
C GLN A 397 -4.96 -13.02 -7.61
N GLY A 398 -3.81 -13.05 -8.27
CA GLY A 398 -3.14 -11.85 -8.76
C GLY A 398 -3.88 -11.17 -9.91
N TYR A 399 -3.62 -9.88 -10.08
CA TYR A 399 -4.07 -9.10 -11.23
C TYR A 399 -2.96 -8.95 -12.28
N GLY A 400 -3.07 -9.70 -13.38
CA GLY A 400 -2.07 -9.68 -14.46
C GLY A 400 -2.00 -8.37 -15.25
N LEU A 401 -3.08 -7.57 -15.25
CA LEU A 401 -3.12 -6.29 -15.94
C LEU A 401 -2.11 -5.28 -15.36
N LEU A 402 -1.88 -5.35 -14.05
CA LEU A 402 -0.99 -4.46 -13.31
C LEU A 402 0.23 -5.18 -12.73
N SER A 403 0.44 -6.43 -13.14
CA SER A 403 1.59 -7.25 -12.72
C SER A 403 1.78 -7.32 -11.20
N THR A 404 0.67 -7.39 -10.45
CA THR A 404 0.68 -7.55 -8.98
C THR A 404 1.43 -8.82 -8.57
N ILE A 405 1.71 -8.98 -7.27
CA ILE A 405 2.63 -10.00 -6.74
C ILE A 405 2.36 -11.42 -7.28
N MET A 406 1.10 -11.83 -7.32
CA MET A 406 0.71 -13.17 -7.79
C MET A 406 0.52 -13.26 -9.31
N ALA A 407 0.86 -12.23 -10.08
CA ALA A 407 0.65 -12.19 -11.53
C ALA A 407 1.75 -11.39 -12.26
N GLY A 408 3.01 -11.69 -11.96
CA GLY A 408 4.19 -11.07 -12.60
C GLY A 408 5.15 -10.42 -11.60
N ASN A 409 4.66 -10.07 -10.40
CA ASN A 409 5.50 -9.63 -9.28
C ASN A 409 6.34 -8.37 -9.53
N ALA A 410 5.84 -7.47 -10.39
CA ALA A 410 6.55 -6.26 -10.80
C ALA A 410 6.28 -5.05 -9.89
N VAL A 411 5.10 -5.00 -9.26
CA VAL A 411 4.70 -3.93 -8.33
C VAL A 411 4.58 -4.47 -6.90
N PRO A 412 4.88 -3.67 -5.86
CA PRO A 412 4.85 -4.10 -4.46
C PRO A 412 3.41 -4.10 -3.89
N TYR A 413 2.48 -4.73 -4.61
CA TYR A 413 1.07 -4.81 -4.25
C TYR A 413 0.53 -6.22 -4.51
N TYR A 414 -0.19 -6.76 -3.53
CA TYR A 414 -1.19 -7.79 -3.78
C TYR A 414 -2.42 -7.12 -4.38
N SER A 415 -3.19 -7.88 -5.17
CA SER A 415 -4.37 -7.34 -5.82
C SER A 415 -5.45 -6.97 -4.80
N THR A 416 -6.07 -5.81 -4.99
CA THR A 416 -7.22 -5.34 -4.19
C THR A 416 -7.91 -4.18 -4.92
N PRO A 417 -9.26 -4.12 -4.92
CA PRO A 417 -9.99 -3.01 -5.52
C PRO A 417 -9.89 -1.71 -4.72
N ASP A 418 -9.36 -1.75 -3.50
CA ASP A 418 -9.27 -0.60 -2.58
C ASP A 418 -7.92 0.14 -2.65
N ARG A 419 -7.07 -0.22 -3.60
CA ARG A 419 -5.83 0.48 -3.94
C ARG A 419 -5.83 0.83 -5.41
N TYR A 420 -5.11 1.89 -5.76
CA TYR A 420 -5.15 2.47 -7.09
C TYR A 420 -3.74 2.84 -7.54
N THR A 421 -3.47 2.77 -8.84
CA THR A 421 -2.19 3.21 -9.39
C THR A 421 -2.03 4.73 -9.25
N MET A 422 -0.82 5.19 -8.93
CA MET A 422 -0.56 6.63 -8.72
C MET A 422 -0.68 7.45 -10.01
N ASP A 423 -0.34 6.84 -11.16
CA ASP A 423 -0.35 7.50 -12.46
C ASP A 423 -1.77 7.85 -12.92
N TYR A 424 -2.62 6.83 -13.12
CA TYR A 424 -3.92 6.93 -13.77
C TYR A 424 -5.10 6.61 -12.85
N GLY A 425 -4.86 6.24 -11.59
CA GLY A 425 -5.93 5.89 -10.65
C GLY A 425 -6.65 4.59 -11.02
N ILE A 426 -5.94 3.63 -11.63
CA ILE A 426 -6.50 2.33 -12.01
C ILE A 426 -6.62 1.46 -10.75
N PRO A 427 -7.81 0.91 -10.42
CA PRO A 427 -7.96 0.00 -9.30
C PRO A 427 -7.02 -1.21 -9.44
N MET A 428 -6.35 -1.58 -8.34
CA MET A 428 -5.40 -2.70 -8.29
C MET A 428 -6.07 -4.07 -8.13
N GLY A 429 -7.35 -4.16 -8.44
CA GLY A 429 -8.17 -5.36 -8.31
C GLY A 429 -9.57 -5.13 -8.85
N ILE A 430 -10.39 -6.17 -8.79
CA ILE A 430 -11.78 -6.15 -9.23
C ILE A 430 -12.63 -6.71 -8.09
N PRO A 431 -13.64 -5.95 -7.58
CA PRO A 431 -14.46 -6.40 -6.48
C PRO A 431 -15.03 -7.81 -6.70
N ASN A 432 -14.87 -8.68 -5.71
CA ASN A 432 -15.32 -10.09 -5.71
C ASN A 432 -14.74 -10.99 -6.82
N LYS A 433 -13.72 -10.54 -7.57
CA LYS A 433 -13.10 -11.31 -8.66
C LYS A 433 -11.58 -11.35 -8.61
N ILE A 434 -10.94 -10.25 -8.23
CA ILE A 434 -9.48 -10.16 -8.09
C ILE A 434 -9.20 -9.28 -6.85
N ASP A 435 -9.10 -9.93 -5.70
CA ASP A 435 -8.91 -9.29 -4.39
C ASP A 435 -8.12 -10.24 -3.48
N ALA A 436 -6.82 -10.37 -3.75
CA ALA A 436 -5.92 -11.18 -2.94
C ALA A 436 -5.94 -10.74 -1.47
N VAL A 437 -6.03 -9.44 -1.20
CA VAL A 437 -6.02 -8.91 0.18
C VAL A 437 -7.21 -9.44 0.98
N GLN A 438 -8.41 -9.48 0.39
CA GLN A 438 -9.58 -10.10 1.04
C GLN A 438 -9.31 -11.56 1.44
N ALA A 439 -8.75 -12.36 0.53
CA ALA A 439 -8.44 -13.77 0.79
C ALA A 439 -7.41 -13.92 1.92
N MET A 440 -6.30 -13.19 1.88
CA MET A 440 -5.26 -13.25 2.91
C MET A 440 -5.78 -12.80 4.28
N ASN A 441 -6.58 -11.73 4.32
CA ASN A 441 -7.12 -11.19 5.56
C ASN A 441 -8.10 -12.17 6.24
N SER A 442 -8.78 -13.01 5.46
CA SER A 442 -9.66 -14.07 5.98
C SER A 442 -8.88 -15.24 6.63
N LEU A 443 -7.61 -15.41 6.26
CA LEU A 443 -6.74 -16.50 6.72
C LEU A 443 -5.78 -16.06 7.83
N SER A 444 -5.41 -14.79 7.90
CA SER A 444 -4.33 -14.28 8.76
C SER A 444 -4.45 -14.67 10.22
N SER A 445 -5.61 -14.46 10.84
CA SER A 445 -5.83 -14.80 12.26
C SER A 445 -5.72 -16.30 12.56
N LYS A 446 -6.01 -17.15 11.57
CA LYS A 446 -5.86 -18.61 11.70
C LYS A 446 -4.40 -19.02 11.59
N VAL A 447 -3.65 -18.39 10.68
CA VAL A 447 -2.24 -18.67 10.47
C VAL A 447 -1.39 -18.17 11.64
N SER A 448 -1.67 -16.98 12.17
CA SER A 448 -1.00 -16.41 13.35
C SER A 448 -1.26 -17.17 14.67
N ALA A 449 -2.06 -18.24 14.62
CA ALA A 449 -2.42 -19.05 15.77
C ALA A 449 -1.89 -20.49 15.65
N TYR A 450 -0.91 -20.72 14.75
CA TYR A 450 -0.36 -22.05 14.58
C TYR A 450 0.58 -22.45 15.72
N ARG A 451 1.18 -21.54 16.49
CA ARG A 451 2.10 -21.90 17.59
C ARG A 451 1.90 -21.26 18.96
#